data_AF-A0A960NQ86-F1
#
_entry.id   AF-A0A960NQ86-F1
#
_cell.length_a   1.000
_cell.length_b   1.000
_cell.length_c   1.000
_cell.angle_alpha   90.00
_cell.angle_beta   90.00
_cell.angle_gamma   90.00
#
_symmetry.space_group_name_H-M   'P 1'
#
loop_
_entity.id
_entity.type
_entity.pdbx_description
1 polymer ?
#
loop_
_entity_poly.entity_id
_entity_poly.type
_entity_poly.pdbx_seq_one_letter_code
_entity_poly.pdbx_strand_id
1 'polypeptide(L)'
;MAERKKIASPTISSARRKFLTELAETTAEDYCAELAQVDPALILDQNDVTISYGNYGPHFDGMLHHENGEFHVYCNEERCGPRQEGRAHFTLAHELGHFLIPEHNAALRNGVAPSHPSFCNKPNAKLYVEVEADFFASRVLMPEARFGALSMQADTSLSSMCKIASDLGTSLQSTALRYQDSLTHPCAFVVWREGKEPWFGVSAALRILGFIFIKRNINLIEGSATAVTLASAIPAIQNIRQSISVMSQWFPNVVSGSESDVPIREEAMKTTYATLTWLSLDSTSLDKLRKDRSEYVRS
;
A
#
# COMPACT_ATOMS: atom_id res chain seq x y z
N MET A 1 -1.57 11.69 -34.52
CA MET A 1 -1.91 11.13 -33.20
C MET A 1 -0.85 11.60 -32.22
N ALA A 2 -1.20 12.47 -31.28
CA ALA A 2 -0.23 13.02 -30.33
C ALA A 2 0.10 11.99 -29.26
N GLU A 3 1.37 11.63 -29.18
CA GLU A 3 1.95 10.74 -28.17
C GLU A 3 1.81 11.40 -26.79
N ARG A 4 0.92 10.87 -25.93
CA ARG A 4 0.79 11.34 -24.55
C ARG A 4 2.08 10.99 -23.79
N LYS A 5 2.98 11.96 -23.64
CA LYS A 5 4.11 11.87 -22.69
C LYS A 5 3.55 11.53 -21.30
N LYS A 6 3.92 10.36 -20.76
CA LYS A 6 3.73 10.03 -19.33
C LYS A 6 4.51 11.05 -18.52
N ILE A 7 3.81 11.99 -17.89
CA ILE A 7 4.40 12.90 -16.90
C ILE A 7 4.78 12.02 -15.70
N ALA A 8 6.07 12.00 -15.34
CA ALA A 8 6.53 11.30 -14.14
C ALA A 8 5.83 11.90 -12.91
N SER A 9 5.34 11.04 -12.00
CA SER A 9 4.74 11.51 -10.75
C SER A 9 5.78 12.30 -9.94
N PRO A 10 5.39 13.39 -9.25
CA PRO A 10 6.32 14.14 -8.41
C PRO A 10 6.96 13.23 -7.36
N THR A 11 8.24 13.43 -7.09
CA THR A 11 8.97 12.69 -6.06
C THR A 11 9.16 13.59 -4.85
N ILE A 12 8.63 13.18 -3.69
CA ILE A 12 8.84 13.85 -2.40
C ILE A 12 10.32 13.68 -1.98
N SER A 13 10.97 14.79 -1.62
CA SER A 13 12.36 14.79 -1.12
C SER A 13 12.50 14.00 0.18
N SER A 14 13.72 13.53 0.50
CA SER A 14 13.97 12.77 1.74
C SER A 14 13.65 13.58 3.00
N ALA A 15 14.06 14.86 3.03
CA ALA A 15 13.77 15.76 4.14
C ALA A 15 12.26 15.96 4.33
N ARG A 16 11.51 16.11 3.24
CA ARG A 16 10.06 16.28 3.31
C ARG A 16 9.34 15.00 3.69
N ARG A 17 9.80 13.83 3.22
CA ARG A 17 9.30 12.52 3.72
C ARG A 17 9.50 12.38 5.23
N LYS A 18 10.68 12.77 5.74
CA LYS A 18 10.96 12.73 7.18
C LYS A 18 9.97 13.59 7.97
N PHE A 19 9.76 14.85 7.53
CA PHE A 19 8.77 15.73 8.14
C PHE A 19 7.36 15.13 8.13
N LEU A 20 6.90 14.61 6.99
CA LEU A 20 5.56 14.02 6.87
C LEU A 20 5.41 12.75 7.73
N THR A 21 6.47 11.95 7.84
CA THR A 21 6.49 10.79 8.75
C THR A 21 6.38 11.24 10.20
N GLU A 22 7.21 12.19 10.64
CA GLU A 22 7.18 12.70 12.02
C GLU A 22 5.79 13.27 12.37
N LEU A 23 5.22 14.11 11.49
CA LEU A 23 3.87 14.64 11.67
C LEU A 23 2.83 13.52 11.80
N ALA A 24 2.88 12.52 10.92
CA ALA A 24 1.93 11.41 10.92
C ALA A 24 2.05 10.51 12.15
N GLU A 25 3.27 10.25 12.63
CA GLU A 25 3.50 9.41 13.80
C GLU A 25 3.09 10.12 15.09
N THR A 26 3.48 11.39 15.27
CA THR A 26 3.00 12.20 16.39
C THR A 26 1.47 12.31 16.40
N THR A 27 0.85 12.51 15.24
CA THR A 27 -0.62 12.51 15.13
C THR A 27 -1.22 11.16 15.58
N ALA A 28 -0.61 10.04 15.18
CA ALA A 28 -1.12 8.74 15.62
C ALA A 28 -0.94 8.53 17.13
N GLU A 29 0.17 8.99 17.72
CA GLU A 29 0.45 8.89 19.16
C GLU A 29 -0.47 9.77 20.01
N ASP A 30 -0.72 11.01 19.58
CA ASP A 30 -1.54 11.98 20.31
C ASP A 30 -3.02 11.54 20.41
N TYR A 31 -3.52 10.88 19.36
CA TYR A 31 -4.94 10.56 19.21
C TYR A 31 -5.27 9.08 19.44
N CYS A 32 -4.27 8.21 19.56
CA CYS A 32 -4.49 6.77 19.65
C CYS A 32 -3.61 6.11 20.71
N ALA A 33 -4.23 5.40 21.66
CA ALA A 33 -3.50 4.52 22.57
C ALA A 33 -2.79 3.40 21.79
N GLU A 34 -1.66 2.89 22.33
CA GLU A 34 -0.64 2.05 21.67
C GLU A 34 -1.16 0.87 20.81
N LEU A 35 -2.37 0.36 21.05
CA LEU A 35 -2.93 -0.82 20.38
C LEU A 35 -4.25 -0.59 19.63
N ALA A 36 -4.87 0.58 19.73
CA ALA A 36 -6.13 0.86 19.06
C ALA A 36 -5.92 1.23 17.58
N GLN A 37 -6.87 0.92 16.71
CA GLN A 37 -6.84 1.36 15.32
C GLN A 37 -6.88 2.90 15.26
N VAL A 38 -6.07 3.51 14.40
CA VAL A 38 -6.19 4.95 14.14
C VAL A 38 -7.50 5.19 13.39
N ASP A 39 -8.36 6.00 13.97
CA ASP A 39 -9.63 6.44 13.39
C ASP A 39 -9.50 7.90 12.91
N PRO A 40 -9.30 8.15 11.60
CA PRO A 40 -9.18 9.50 11.08
C PRO A 40 -10.45 10.35 11.31
N ALA A 41 -11.63 9.73 11.38
CA ALA A 41 -12.87 10.47 11.63
C ALA A 41 -12.87 11.09 13.03
N LEU A 42 -12.37 10.34 14.03
CA LEU A 42 -12.21 10.83 15.39
C LEU A 42 -11.21 12.00 15.46
N ILE A 43 -10.09 11.90 14.74
CA ILE A 43 -9.07 12.96 14.72
C ILE A 43 -9.64 14.23 14.09
N LEU A 44 -10.35 14.10 12.97
CA LEU A 44 -11.03 15.22 12.30
C LEU A 44 -12.04 15.89 13.25
N ASP A 45 -12.90 15.11 13.90
CA ASP A 45 -13.90 15.60 14.86
C ASP A 45 -13.26 16.36 16.03
N GLN A 46 -12.18 15.82 16.61
CA GLN A 46 -11.43 16.48 17.69
C GLN A 46 -10.68 17.75 17.26
N ASN A 47 -10.58 18.01 15.96
CA ASN A 47 -10.02 19.22 15.39
C ASN A 47 -11.11 20.15 14.80
N ASP A 48 -12.37 19.99 15.24
CA ASP A 48 -13.54 20.75 14.79
C ASP A 48 -13.77 20.65 13.26
N VAL A 49 -13.36 19.54 12.64
CA VAL A 49 -13.61 19.24 11.23
C VAL A 49 -14.79 18.30 11.10
N THR A 50 -15.88 18.81 10.52
CA THR A 50 -17.11 18.04 10.33
C THR A 50 -17.03 17.12 9.11
N ILE A 51 -17.81 16.03 9.10
CA ILE A 51 -17.76 15.02 8.02
C ILE A 51 -19.16 14.71 7.51
N SER A 52 -19.35 14.73 6.20
CA SER A 52 -20.52 14.17 5.52
C SER A 52 -20.16 12.91 4.74
N TYR A 53 -20.92 11.85 4.98
CA TYR A 53 -20.90 10.63 4.17
C TYR A 53 -22.07 10.67 3.18
N GLY A 54 -21.82 10.36 1.92
CA GLY A 54 -22.87 10.35 0.92
C GLY A 54 -22.44 9.83 -0.44
N ASN A 55 -23.40 9.81 -1.37
CA ASN A 55 -23.16 9.41 -2.75
C ASN A 55 -22.95 10.65 -3.62
N TYR A 56 -21.72 10.86 -4.05
CA TYR A 56 -21.32 12.00 -4.88
C TYR A 56 -20.99 11.58 -6.32
N GLY A 57 -21.52 10.44 -6.78
CA GLY A 57 -21.33 9.97 -8.14
C GLY A 57 -19.84 9.78 -8.49
N PRO A 58 -19.42 10.07 -9.73
CA PRO A 58 -18.03 9.92 -10.17
C PRO A 58 -17.13 11.12 -9.81
N HIS A 59 -17.58 12.05 -8.95
CA HIS A 59 -16.95 13.37 -8.77
C HIS A 59 -15.69 13.38 -7.91
N PHE A 60 -15.59 12.57 -6.85
CA PHE A 60 -14.41 12.45 -5.99
C PHE A 60 -14.51 11.23 -5.07
N ASP A 61 -13.40 10.78 -4.51
CA ASP A 61 -13.37 9.78 -3.42
C ASP A 61 -13.54 10.49 -2.06
N GLY A 62 -12.82 11.61 -1.85
CA GLY A 62 -12.94 12.51 -0.71
C GLY A 62 -12.72 13.97 -1.12
N MET A 63 -13.10 14.92 -0.26
CA MET A 63 -12.82 16.34 -0.46
C MET A 63 -12.81 17.10 0.87
N LEU A 64 -11.69 17.75 1.19
CA LEU A 64 -11.61 18.77 2.23
C LEU A 64 -12.02 20.14 1.68
N HIS A 65 -13.07 20.70 2.28
CA HIS A 65 -13.63 22.00 1.97
C HIS A 65 -13.40 22.95 3.14
N HIS A 66 -13.08 24.21 2.84
CA HIS A 66 -12.95 25.27 3.84
C HIS A 66 -13.78 26.48 3.42
N GLU A 67 -14.75 26.85 4.24
CA GLU A 67 -15.65 27.98 3.99
C GLU A 67 -15.99 28.65 5.31
N ASN A 68 -16.05 29.99 5.32
CA ASN A 68 -16.40 30.80 6.50
C ASN A 68 -15.56 30.51 7.77
N GLY A 69 -14.32 30.03 7.61
CA GLY A 69 -13.42 29.72 8.72
C GLY A 69 -13.57 28.31 9.28
N GLU A 70 -14.47 27.50 8.72
CA GLU A 70 -14.75 26.13 9.13
C GLU A 70 -14.26 25.14 8.08
N PHE A 71 -13.82 23.96 8.53
CA PHE A 71 -13.44 22.86 7.65
C PHE A 71 -14.53 21.77 7.64
N HIS A 72 -14.72 21.19 6.47
CA HIS A 72 -15.67 20.09 6.25
C HIS A 72 -15.10 19.06 5.28
N VAL A 73 -15.26 17.78 5.60
CA VAL A 73 -14.87 16.66 4.74
C VAL A 73 -16.10 16.00 4.12
N TYR A 74 -16.09 15.83 2.81
CA TYR A 74 -17.06 14.99 2.09
C TYR A 74 -16.41 13.65 1.76
N CYS A 75 -17.01 12.54 2.19
CA CYS A 75 -16.54 11.18 1.87
C CYS A 75 -17.55 10.45 0.98
N ASN A 76 -17.12 10.01 -0.20
CA ASN A 76 -18.00 9.38 -1.19
C ASN A 76 -18.14 7.87 -0.99
N GLU A 77 -19.22 7.45 -0.36
CA GLU A 77 -19.48 6.04 -0.02
C GLU A 77 -19.63 5.14 -1.25
N GLU A 78 -20.18 5.65 -2.36
CA GLU A 78 -20.31 4.90 -3.62
C GLU A 78 -18.93 4.44 -4.15
N ARG A 79 -17.88 5.24 -3.88
CA ARG A 79 -16.53 5.00 -4.38
C ARG A 79 -15.60 4.42 -3.34
N CYS A 80 -15.76 4.82 -2.08
CA CYS A 80 -14.91 4.42 -0.96
C CYS A 80 -15.40 3.14 -0.28
N GLY A 81 -16.65 2.75 -0.50
CA GLY A 81 -17.31 1.71 0.27
C GLY A 81 -17.81 2.24 1.63
N PRO A 82 -18.41 1.36 2.44
CA PRO A 82 -18.78 1.65 3.81
C PRO A 82 -17.63 2.28 4.60
N ARG A 83 -17.99 3.19 5.50
CA ARG A 83 -17.10 3.85 6.48
C ARG A 83 -16.04 2.94 7.13
N GLN A 84 -16.35 1.66 7.36
CA GLN A 84 -15.46 0.75 8.11
C GLN A 84 -14.46 0.03 7.20
N GLU A 85 -14.53 0.28 5.89
CA GLU A 85 -13.59 -0.29 4.93
C GLU A 85 -12.31 0.55 4.85
N GLY A 86 -11.19 -0.14 4.62
CA GLY A 86 -9.88 0.50 4.57
C GLY A 86 -9.74 1.59 3.50
N ARG A 87 -10.60 1.62 2.48
CA ARG A 87 -10.60 2.70 1.49
C ARG A 87 -11.26 3.97 2.02
N ALA A 88 -12.36 3.88 2.77
CA ALA A 88 -12.94 5.03 3.47
C ALA A 88 -11.96 5.59 4.51
N HIS A 89 -11.33 4.73 5.31
CA HIS A 89 -10.27 5.15 6.25
C HIS A 89 -9.11 5.86 5.54
N PHE A 90 -8.63 5.32 4.41
CA PHE A 90 -7.57 5.96 3.64
C PHE A 90 -7.99 7.33 3.10
N THR A 91 -9.21 7.45 2.56
CA THR A 91 -9.75 8.73 2.09
C THR A 91 -9.80 9.75 3.21
N LEU A 92 -10.32 9.40 4.39
CA LEU A 92 -10.37 10.33 5.52
C LEU A 92 -8.97 10.70 6.03
N ALA A 93 -8.03 9.75 6.08
CA ALA A 93 -6.63 10.02 6.45
C ALA A 93 -5.91 10.91 5.43
N HIS A 94 -6.29 10.82 4.14
CA HIS A 94 -5.80 11.70 3.08
C HIS A 94 -6.30 13.13 3.28
N GLU A 95 -7.60 13.32 3.52
CA GLU A 95 -8.17 14.64 3.83
C GLU A 95 -7.60 15.22 5.13
N LEU A 96 -7.38 14.37 6.14
CA LEU A 96 -6.68 14.74 7.37
C LEU A 96 -5.24 15.23 7.08
N GLY A 97 -4.56 14.64 6.11
CA GLY A 97 -3.26 15.11 5.64
C GLY A 97 -3.32 16.53 5.06
N HIS A 98 -4.33 16.83 4.23
CA HIS A 98 -4.53 18.21 3.76
C HIS A 98 -4.83 19.19 4.90
N PHE A 99 -5.52 18.73 5.94
CA PHE A 99 -5.82 19.55 7.10
C PHE A 99 -4.60 19.80 8.00
N LEU A 100 -3.77 18.78 8.27
CA LEU A 100 -2.66 18.88 9.22
C LEU A 100 -1.35 19.38 8.62
N ILE A 101 -1.12 19.16 7.31
CA ILE A 101 0.09 19.66 6.65
C ILE A 101 -0.02 21.21 6.57
N PRO A 102 0.87 21.97 7.22
CA PRO A 102 0.68 23.41 7.39
C PRO A 102 0.54 24.17 6.07
N GLU A 103 1.32 23.80 5.05
CA GLU A 103 1.29 24.46 3.75
C GLU A 103 -0.01 24.16 2.99
N HIS A 104 -0.58 22.96 3.15
CA HIS A 104 -1.86 22.59 2.54
C HIS A 104 -3.01 23.35 3.20
N ASN A 105 -3.04 23.33 4.54
CA ASN A 105 -4.04 24.02 5.33
C ASN A 105 -4.06 25.53 5.04
N ALA A 106 -2.89 26.17 5.05
CA ALA A 106 -2.76 27.59 4.78
C ALA A 106 -3.22 27.95 3.35
N ALA A 107 -2.96 27.10 2.36
CA ALA A 107 -3.41 27.33 1.00
C ALA A 107 -4.95 27.30 0.88
N LEU A 108 -5.61 26.38 1.58
CA LEU A 108 -7.07 26.28 1.64
C LEU A 108 -7.69 27.47 2.38
N ARG A 109 -7.15 27.84 3.55
CA ARG A 109 -7.63 28.98 4.36
C ARG A 109 -7.55 30.31 3.61
N ASN A 110 -6.47 30.51 2.85
CA ASN A 110 -6.25 31.75 2.12
C ASN A 110 -6.93 31.77 0.75
N GLY A 111 -7.67 30.71 0.37
CA GLY A 111 -8.31 30.59 -0.95
C GLY A 111 -7.33 30.55 -2.12
N VAL A 112 -6.05 30.27 -1.85
CA VAL A 112 -4.97 30.19 -2.85
C VAL A 112 -5.04 28.85 -3.61
N ALA A 113 -5.65 27.83 -2.99
CA ALA A 113 -6.02 26.57 -3.60
C ALA A 113 -7.55 26.41 -3.58
N PRO A 114 -8.22 26.09 -4.70
CA PRO A 114 -9.62 25.66 -4.64
C PRO A 114 -9.73 24.36 -3.85
N SER A 115 -10.88 24.07 -3.26
CA SER A 115 -11.12 22.75 -2.68
C SER A 115 -10.86 21.66 -3.71
N HIS A 116 -9.97 20.73 -3.35
CA HIS A 116 -9.46 19.74 -4.27
C HIS A 116 -10.30 18.46 -4.17
N PRO A 117 -10.96 18.03 -5.26
CA PRO A 117 -11.56 16.71 -5.29
C PRO A 117 -10.47 15.64 -5.39
N SER A 118 -10.33 14.82 -4.35
CA SER A 118 -9.35 13.74 -4.27
C SER A 118 -9.83 12.55 -5.08
N PHE A 119 -8.95 11.96 -5.90
CA PHE A 119 -9.26 10.75 -6.67
C PHE A 119 -8.16 9.69 -6.51
N CYS A 120 -8.39 8.60 -5.78
CA CYS A 120 -7.37 7.57 -5.57
C CYS A 120 -6.97 6.80 -6.85
N ASN A 121 -7.64 7.04 -8.00
CA ASN A 121 -7.50 6.21 -9.22
C ASN A 121 -7.34 6.99 -10.55
N LYS A 122 -7.15 8.32 -10.56
CA LYS A 122 -6.98 9.10 -11.81
C LYS A 122 -5.54 9.61 -11.99
N PRO A 123 -4.87 9.37 -13.14
CA PRO A 123 -3.49 9.80 -13.40
C PRO A 123 -3.31 11.29 -13.76
N ASN A 124 -4.38 12.09 -13.85
CA ASN A 124 -4.26 13.46 -14.34
C ASN A 124 -3.79 14.38 -13.21
N ALA A 125 -2.52 14.76 -13.28
CA ALA A 125 -1.82 15.69 -12.40
C ALA A 125 -1.79 15.25 -10.93
N LYS A 126 -0.93 14.27 -10.58
CA LYS A 126 -0.48 14.16 -9.18
C LYS A 126 0.25 15.45 -8.85
N LEU A 127 -0.44 16.45 -8.30
CA LEU A 127 0.19 17.61 -7.70
C LEU A 127 1.06 17.11 -6.55
N TYR A 128 2.14 17.81 -6.26
CA TYR A 128 3.02 17.48 -5.14
C TYR A 128 2.23 17.30 -3.84
N VAL A 129 1.24 18.18 -3.62
CA VAL A 129 0.28 18.18 -2.51
C VAL A 129 -0.47 16.84 -2.36
N GLU A 130 -1.02 16.27 -3.44
CA GLU A 130 -1.74 14.99 -3.40
C GLU A 130 -0.82 13.82 -3.05
N VAL A 131 0.43 13.85 -3.53
CA VAL A 131 1.44 12.82 -3.22
C VAL A 131 1.83 12.90 -1.75
N GLU A 132 1.91 14.11 -1.19
CA GLU A 132 2.16 14.31 0.23
C GLU A 132 1.01 13.84 1.10
N ALA A 133 -0.24 14.14 0.73
CA ALA A 133 -1.43 13.67 1.43
C ALA A 133 -1.55 12.13 1.40
N ASP A 134 -1.34 11.50 0.23
CA ASP A 134 -1.26 10.04 0.11
C ASP A 134 -0.14 9.44 0.99
N PHE A 135 1.03 10.09 1.02
CA PHE A 135 2.15 9.65 1.84
C PHE A 135 1.82 9.76 3.33
N PHE A 136 1.31 10.91 3.77
CA PHE A 136 0.86 11.14 5.14
C PHE A 136 -0.19 10.11 5.57
N ALA A 137 -1.24 9.90 4.77
CA ALA A 137 -2.30 8.92 5.04
C ALA A 137 -1.74 7.51 5.26
N SER A 138 -0.75 7.11 4.46
CA SER A 138 -0.08 5.81 4.61
C SER A 138 0.72 5.69 5.91
N ARG A 139 1.27 6.79 6.43
CA ARG A 139 2.08 6.82 7.65
C ARG A 139 1.20 6.88 8.89
N VAL A 140 0.14 7.69 8.89
CA VAL A 140 -0.74 7.85 10.05
C VAL A 140 -1.57 6.58 10.29
N LEU A 141 -2.03 5.90 9.23
CA LEU A 141 -2.79 4.64 9.36
C LEU A 141 -1.90 3.44 9.70
N MET A 142 -0.62 3.48 9.36
CA MET A 142 0.34 2.40 9.66
C MET A 142 1.63 2.99 10.26
N PRO A 143 1.62 3.47 11.52
CA PRO A 143 2.81 4.02 12.17
C PRO A 143 3.95 3.00 12.23
N GLU A 144 5.22 3.44 12.13
CA GLU A 144 6.36 2.53 12.00
C GLU A 144 6.52 1.60 13.20
N ALA A 145 6.46 2.13 14.42
CA ALA A 145 6.60 1.34 15.63
C ALA A 145 5.54 0.23 15.71
N ARG A 146 4.27 0.57 15.44
CA ARG A 146 3.15 -0.38 15.51
C ARG A 146 3.17 -1.39 14.38
N PHE A 147 3.37 -0.93 13.15
CA PHE A 147 3.49 -1.81 11.99
C PHE A 147 4.68 -2.76 12.16
N GLY A 148 5.80 -2.26 12.68
CA GLY A 148 6.99 -3.05 13.00
C GLY A 148 6.70 -4.11 14.06
N ALA A 149 6.06 -3.76 15.18
CA ALA A 149 5.69 -4.69 16.24
C ALA A 149 4.79 -5.82 15.74
N LEU A 150 3.74 -5.48 14.97
CA LEU A 150 2.84 -6.47 14.36
C LEU A 150 3.57 -7.35 13.35
N SER A 151 4.41 -6.74 12.50
CA SER A 151 5.16 -7.45 11.46
C SER A 151 6.23 -8.38 12.01
N MET A 152 6.83 -8.06 13.16
CA MET A 152 7.82 -8.91 13.83
C MET A 152 7.20 -10.17 14.45
N GLN A 153 5.94 -10.09 14.89
CA GLN A 153 5.22 -11.21 15.49
C GLN A 153 4.53 -12.09 14.45
N ALA A 154 4.24 -11.53 13.28
CA ALA A 154 3.62 -12.20 12.16
C ALA A 154 4.57 -13.16 11.44
N ASP A 155 4.03 -14.25 10.90
CA ASP A 155 4.73 -15.00 9.87
C ASP A 155 4.66 -14.27 8.51
N THR A 156 5.38 -14.78 7.52
CA THR A 156 5.42 -14.19 6.17
C THR A 156 4.27 -14.66 5.28
N SER A 157 3.16 -15.14 5.85
CA SER A 157 2.02 -15.61 5.07
C SER A 157 1.09 -14.47 4.67
N LEU A 158 0.34 -14.69 3.60
CA LEU A 158 -0.74 -13.80 3.20
C LEU A 158 -1.84 -13.71 4.27
N SER A 159 -2.05 -14.77 5.05
CA SER A 159 -3.00 -14.78 6.18
C SER A 159 -2.60 -13.79 7.26
N SER A 160 -1.31 -13.78 7.64
CA SER A 160 -0.78 -12.79 8.58
C SER A 160 -0.89 -11.36 8.03
N MET A 161 -0.67 -11.16 6.73
CA MET A 161 -0.86 -9.84 6.11
C MET A 161 -2.33 -9.38 6.17
N CYS A 162 -3.28 -10.28 5.96
CA CYS A 162 -4.70 -10.00 6.14
C CYS A 162 -5.02 -9.62 7.59
N LYS A 163 -4.42 -10.30 8.56
CA LYS A 163 -4.58 -9.98 9.99
C LYS A 163 -4.03 -8.59 10.31
N ILE A 164 -2.80 -8.27 9.89
CA ILE A 164 -2.22 -6.93 10.09
C ILE A 164 -3.08 -5.85 9.43
N ALA A 165 -3.56 -6.11 8.21
CA ALA A 165 -4.46 -5.19 7.51
C ALA A 165 -5.74 -4.95 8.31
N SER A 166 -6.33 -6.00 8.89
CA SER A 166 -7.51 -5.90 9.77
C SER A 166 -7.22 -5.14 11.06
N ASP A 167 -6.11 -5.44 11.75
CA ASP A 167 -5.73 -4.84 13.03
C ASP A 167 -5.44 -3.33 12.91
N LEU A 168 -5.00 -2.90 11.73
CA LEU A 168 -4.77 -1.50 11.36
C LEU A 168 -5.95 -0.88 10.58
N GLY A 169 -6.98 -1.67 10.27
CA GLY A 169 -8.07 -1.40 9.34
C GLY A 169 -7.66 -0.63 8.08
N THR A 170 -6.65 -1.18 7.41
CA THR A 170 -6.18 -0.75 6.09
C THR A 170 -6.53 -1.78 5.03
N SER A 171 -6.46 -1.38 3.76
CA SER A 171 -6.59 -2.37 2.67
C SER A 171 -5.35 -3.26 2.62
N LEU A 172 -5.54 -4.54 2.32
CA LEU A 172 -4.44 -5.51 2.14
C LEU A 172 -3.37 -5.03 1.15
N GLN A 173 -3.76 -4.32 0.10
CA GLN A 173 -2.83 -3.73 -0.87
C GLN A 173 -1.96 -2.63 -0.25
N SER A 174 -2.54 -1.79 0.61
CA SER A 174 -1.81 -0.73 1.33
C SER A 174 -0.87 -1.34 2.37
N THR A 175 -1.33 -2.36 3.09
CA THR A 175 -0.50 -3.11 4.05
C THR A 175 0.68 -3.78 3.37
N ALA A 176 0.46 -4.44 2.22
CA ALA A 176 1.53 -5.02 1.40
C ALA A 176 2.52 -3.94 0.91
N LEU A 177 2.01 -2.77 0.50
CA LEU A 177 2.82 -1.61 0.11
C LEU A 177 3.62 -1.03 1.28
N ARG A 178 3.16 -1.14 2.54
CA ARG A 178 3.99 -0.77 3.69
C ARG A 178 5.05 -1.81 3.98
N TYR A 179 4.72 -3.08 3.79
CA TYR A 179 5.62 -4.21 4.08
C TYR A 179 6.87 -4.25 3.21
N GLN A 180 6.88 -3.61 2.04
CA GLN A 180 8.08 -3.51 1.18
C GLN A 180 9.24 -2.71 1.82
N ASP A 181 8.96 -1.92 2.85
CA ASP A 181 10.01 -1.26 3.65
C ASP A 181 10.59 -2.22 4.72
N SER A 182 9.99 -3.39 4.93
CA SER A 182 10.42 -4.37 5.94
C SER A 182 11.78 -5.00 5.63
N LEU A 183 12.64 -5.04 6.66
CA LEU A 183 13.93 -5.72 6.68
C LEU A 183 13.87 -7.12 7.30
N THR A 184 12.77 -7.47 7.97
CA THR A 184 12.69 -8.72 8.75
C THR A 184 12.39 -9.94 7.87
N HIS A 185 11.56 -9.75 6.84
CA HIS A 185 10.96 -10.86 6.11
C HIS A 185 11.12 -10.70 4.59
N PRO A 186 11.94 -11.55 3.94
CA PRO A 186 12.09 -11.57 2.49
C PRO A 186 10.80 -12.00 1.78
N CYS A 187 10.05 -11.01 1.31
CA CYS A 187 8.85 -11.22 0.52
C CYS A 187 8.74 -10.25 -0.67
N ALA A 188 7.88 -10.62 -1.63
CA ALA A 188 7.44 -9.77 -2.71
C ALA A 188 5.95 -9.97 -2.93
N PHE A 189 5.31 -9.03 -3.63
CA PHE A 189 3.90 -9.17 -3.98
C PHE A 189 3.64 -8.62 -5.37
N VAL A 190 2.59 -9.13 -6.01
CA VAL A 190 2.11 -8.69 -7.32
C VAL A 190 0.62 -8.41 -7.24
N VAL A 191 0.19 -7.25 -7.72
CA VAL A 191 -1.21 -6.84 -7.76
C VAL A 191 -1.70 -6.86 -9.20
N TRP A 192 -2.72 -7.66 -9.44
CA TRP A 192 -3.35 -7.87 -10.74
C TRP A 192 -4.70 -7.15 -10.79
N ARG A 193 -4.88 -6.28 -11.77
CA ARG A 193 -6.15 -5.59 -12.03
C ARG A 193 -6.56 -5.82 -13.47
N GLU A 194 -7.84 -6.04 -13.70
CA GLU A 194 -8.38 -6.26 -15.03
C GLU A 194 -8.06 -5.07 -15.95
N GLY A 195 -7.57 -5.36 -17.16
CA GLY A 195 -7.20 -4.35 -18.16
C GLY A 195 -6.02 -3.45 -17.79
N LYS A 196 -5.24 -3.78 -16.75
CA LYS A 196 -4.07 -3.00 -16.32
C LYS A 196 -2.83 -3.89 -16.21
N GLU A 197 -1.68 -3.29 -16.51
CA GLU A 197 -0.38 -3.91 -16.21
C GLU A 197 -0.27 -4.24 -14.72
N PRO A 198 0.20 -5.45 -14.35
CA PRO A 198 0.44 -5.78 -12.97
C PRO A 198 1.55 -4.88 -12.42
N TRP A 199 1.41 -4.51 -11.15
CA TRP A 199 2.46 -3.81 -10.43
C TRP A 199 2.88 -4.65 -9.23
N PHE A 200 4.09 -4.41 -8.73
CA PHE A 200 4.68 -5.25 -7.70
C PHE A 200 5.40 -4.40 -6.66
N GLY A 201 5.64 -5.00 -5.50
CA GLY A 201 6.58 -4.51 -4.50
C GLY A 201 7.50 -5.65 -4.08
N VAL A 202 8.73 -5.30 -3.74
CA VAL A 202 9.73 -6.26 -3.23
C VAL A 202 10.27 -5.71 -1.91
N SER A 203 10.27 -6.51 -0.86
CA SER A 203 10.78 -6.12 0.48
C SER A 203 12.22 -5.66 0.46
N ALA A 204 12.59 -4.77 1.38
CA ALA A 204 13.97 -4.36 1.60
C ALA A 204 14.88 -5.57 1.86
N ALA A 205 14.38 -6.57 2.60
CA ALA A 205 15.08 -7.83 2.84
C ALA A 205 15.43 -8.59 1.54
N LEU A 206 14.50 -8.74 0.58
CA LEU A 206 14.79 -9.35 -0.73
C LEU A 206 15.70 -8.47 -1.60
N ARG A 207 15.54 -7.15 -1.56
CA ARG A 207 16.37 -6.21 -2.32
C ARG A 207 17.84 -6.28 -1.89
N ILE A 208 18.13 -6.46 -0.60
CA ILE A 208 19.49 -6.67 -0.07
C ILE A 208 20.11 -7.95 -0.66
N LEU A 209 19.29 -8.97 -0.93
CA LEU A 209 19.70 -10.20 -1.63
C LEU A 209 19.76 -10.02 -3.16
N GLY A 210 19.72 -8.78 -3.66
CA GLY A 210 19.82 -8.45 -5.10
C GLY A 210 18.58 -8.77 -5.92
N PHE A 211 17.47 -9.14 -5.28
CA PHE A 211 16.19 -9.35 -5.94
C PHE A 211 15.38 -8.06 -5.87
N ILE A 212 15.43 -7.26 -6.94
CA ILE A 212 14.87 -5.89 -6.95
C ILE A 212 13.66 -5.71 -7.88
N PHE A 213 13.45 -6.64 -8.83
CA PHE A 213 12.37 -6.55 -9.81
C PHE A 213 11.69 -7.90 -10.00
N ILE A 214 10.38 -7.88 -10.23
CA ILE A 214 9.61 -9.01 -10.72
C ILE A 214 9.56 -8.94 -12.25
N LYS A 215 9.58 -10.09 -12.93
CA LYS A 215 9.44 -10.21 -14.39
C LYS A 215 8.13 -9.54 -14.85
N ARG A 216 8.16 -8.84 -15.99
CA ARG A 216 6.96 -8.23 -16.59
C ARG A 216 6.05 -9.27 -17.23
N ASN A 217 6.63 -10.17 -18.02
CA ASN A 217 5.90 -11.25 -18.70
C ASN A 217 6.03 -12.54 -17.88
N ILE A 218 5.26 -12.62 -16.80
CA ILE A 218 5.25 -13.78 -15.90
C ILE A 218 4.49 -14.91 -16.60
N ASN A 219 5.18 -16.00 -16.92
CA ASN A 219 4.52 -17.20 -17.39
C ASN A 219 4.00 -17.97 -16.16
N LEU A 220 2.73 -17.76 -15.83
CA LEU A 220 2.11 -18.42 -14.68
C LEU A 220 1.95 -19.91 -14.96
N ILE A 221 2.46 -20.75 -14.05
CA ILE A 221 2.31 -22.19 -14.14
C ILE A 221 0.82 -22.54 -13.99
N GLU A 222 0.30 -23.39 -14.88
CA GLU A 222 -1.06 -23.90 -14.80
C GLU A 222 -1.29 -24.60 -13.46
N GLY A 223 -2.39 -24.28 -12.78
CA GLY A 223 -2.68 -24.81 -11.45
C GLY A 223 -1.95 -24.11 -10.28
N SER A 224 -1.05 -23.16 -10.54
CA SER A 224 -0.48 -22.31 -9.47
C SER A 224 -1.56 -21.52 -8.75
N ALA A 225 -1.30 -21.13 -7.50
CA ALA A 225 -2.21 -20.33 -6.69
C ALA A 225 -2.66 -19.07 -7.43
N THR A 226 -1.73 -18.35 -8.07
CA THR A 226 -2.03 -17.15 -8.84
C THR A 226 -2.87 -17.46 -10.07
N ALA A 227 -2.50 -18.47 -10.87
CA ALA A 227 -3.24 -18.82 -12.09
C ALA A 227 -4.70 -19.19 -11.78
N VAL A 228 -4.91 -20.04 -10.77
CA VAL A 228 -6.26 -20.47 -10.36
C VAL A 228 -7.06 -19.30 -9.79
N THR A 229 -6.42 -18.42 -9.00
CA THR A 229 -7.11 -17.28 -8.40
C THR A 229 -7.54 -16.27 -9.46
N LEU A 230 -6.70 -15.99 -10.47
CA LEU A 230 -7.04 -15.11 -11.57
C LEU A 230 -8.19 -15.67 -12.43
N ALA A 231 -8.17 -16.99 -12.71
CA ALA A 231 -9.18 -17.65 -13.53
C ALA A 231 -10.54 -17.84 -12.83
N SER A 232 -10.59 -17.78 -11.49
CA SER A 232 -11.83 -18.03 -10.75
C SER A 232 -12.89 -16.95 -11.00
N ALA A 233 -14.04 -17.30 -11.56
CA ALA A 233 -15.17 -16.39 -11.71
C ALA A 233 -15.87 -16.06 -10.37
N ILE A 234 -15.63 -16.87 -9.33
CA ILE A 234 -16.28 -16.71 -8.03
C ILE A 234 -15.56 -15.60 -7.27
N PRO A 235 -16.26 -14.56 -6.78
CA PRO A 235 -15.73 -13.62 -5.80
C PRO A 235 -15.64 -14.33 -4.44
N ALA A 236 -14.82 -15.37 -4.32
CA ALA A 236 -14.43 -15.93 -3.05
C ALA A 236 -13.40 -14.98 -2.42
N ILE A 237 -13.89 -13.80 -2.05
CA ILE A 237 -13.12 -12.78 -1.33
C ILE A 237 -12.58 -13.47 -0.06
N GLN A 238 -11.30 -13.29 0.20
CA GLN A 238 -10.58 -13.88 1.34
C GLN A 238 -10.26 -15.39 1.30
N ASN A 239 -10.47 -16.11 0.21
CA ASN A 239 -9.99 -17.49 0.11
C ASN A 239 -8.53 -17.54 -0.40
N ILE A 240 -7.59 -17.74 0.52
CA ILE A 240 -6.15 -17.86 0.21
C ILE A 240 -5.89 -19.21 -0.48
N ARG A 241 -5.33 -19.16 -1.69
CA ARG A 241 -4.73 -20.32 -2.35
C ARG A 241 -3.24 -20.33 -2.11
N GLN A 242 -2.67 -21.52 -2.01
CA GLN A 242 -1.24 -21.70 -1.85
C GLN A 242 -0.71 -22.71 -2.87
N SER A 243 0.46 -22.42 -3.41
CA SER A 243 1.28 -23.33 -4.20
C SER A 243 2.76 -23.09 -3.88
N ILE A 244 3.62 -23.95 -4.42
CA ILE A 244 5.07 -23.70 -4.46
C ILE A 244 5.42 -23.36 -5.90
N SER A 245 6.15 -22.26 -6.07
CA SER A 245 6.83 -21.93 -7.32
C SER A 245 8.34 -21.84 -7.06
N VAL A 246 9.10 -21.26 -7.99
CA VAL A 246 10.56 -21.11 -7.87
C VAL A 246 11.00 -19.69 -8.18
N MET A 247 12.17 -19.30 -7.68
CA MET A 247 12.70 -17.94 -7.86
C MET A 247 12.82 -17.52 -9.34
N SER A 248 13.24 -18.43 -10.24
CA SER A 248 13.36 -18.16 -11.67
C SER A 248 12.03 -17.87 -12.36
N GLN A 249 10.89 -18.24 -11.79
CA GLN A 249 9.58 -17.86 -12.33
C GLN A 249 9.32 -16.36 -12.18
N TRP A 250 9.77 -15.77 -11.06
CA TRP A 250 9.40 -14.42 -10.65
C TRP A 250 10.51 -13.40 -10.87
N PHE A 251 11.77 -13.77 -10.67
CA PHE A 251 12.91 -12.86 -10.68
C PHE A 251 13.73 -13.01 -11.97
N PRO A 252 14.04 -11.91 -12.69
CA PRO A 252 14.72 -11.97 -13.98
C PRO A 252 16.19 -12.41 -13.88
N ASN A 253 16.82 -12.21 -12.72
CA ASN A 253 18.24 -12.50 -12.50
C ASN A 253 18.50 -13.93 -11.98
N VAL A 254 17.48 -14.79 -11.97
CA VAL A 254 17.62 -16.19 -11.53
C VAL A 254 17.48 -17.11 -12.72
N VAL A 255 18.54 -17.88 -12.98
CA VAL A 255 18.57 -18.88 -14.03
C VAL A 255 17.87 -20.14 -13.54
N SER A 256 16.98 -20.71 -14.35
CA SER A 256 16.26 -21.93 -13.98
C SER A 256 17.22 -23.09 -13.73
N GLY A 257 17.06 -23.79 -12.62
CA GLY A 257 17.92 -24.89 -12.18
C GLY A 257 19.26 -24.48 -11.55
N SER A 258 19.52 -23.18 -11.37
CA SER A 258 20.70 -22.71 -10.64
C SER A 258 20.54 -22.89 -9.11
N GLU A 259 21.64 -22.75 -8.36
CA GLU A 259 21.64 -22.75 -6.89
C GLU A 259 20.69 -21.70 -6.29
N SER A 260 20.57 -20.56 -6.99
CA SER A 260 19.66 -19.47 -6.64
C SER A 260 18.19 -19.72 -7.02
N ASP A 261 17.89 -20.79 -7.78
CA ASP A 261 16.52 -21.17 -8.18
C ASP A 261 15.82 -21.99 -7.10
N VAL A 262 15.77 -21.42 -5.89
CA VAL A 262 15.17 -22.04 -4.72
C VAL A 262 13.63 -21.98 -4.77
N PRO A 263 12.93 -22.90 -4.06
CA PRO A 263 11.50 -22.82 -3.89
C PRO A 263 11.06 -21.49 -3.28
N ILE A 264 9.91 -20.98 -3.73
CA ILE A 264 9.25 -19.82 -3.13
C ILE A 264 7.80 -20.19 -2.83
N ARG A 265 7.32 -19.83 -1.65
CA ARG A 265 5.90 -19.97 -1.31
C ARG A 265 5.13 -18.93 -2.09
N GLU A 266 4.12 -19.39 -2.81
CA GLU A 266 3.20 -18.54 -3.56
C GLU A 266 1.82 -18.65 -2.95
N GLU A 267 1.29 -17.51 -2.50
CA GLU A 267 -0.07 -17.38 -2.02
C GLU A 267 -0.83 -16.38 -2.90
N ALA A 268 -2.11 -16.62 -3.14
CA ALA A 268 -2.93 -15.71 -3.91
C ALA A 268 -4.35 -15.59 -3.35
N MET A 269 -4.89 -14.38 -3.43
CA MET A 269 -6.24 -14.05 -2.94
C MET A 269 -6.90 -13.00 -3.83
N LYS A 270 -8.21 -13.13 -4.07
CA LYS A 270 -9.04 -12.04 -4.60
C LYS A 270 -9.42 -11.05 -3.50
N THR A 271 -9.19 -9.78 -3.76
CA THR A 271 -9.71 -8.63 -3.03
C THR A 271 -10.85 -7.99 -3.83
N THR A 272 -11.58 -7.05 -3.25
CA THR A 272 -12.68 -6.33 -3.91
C THR A 272 -12.31 -5.72 -5.26
N TYR A 273 -11.06 -5.25 -5.41
CA TYR A 273 -10.63 -4.47 -6.58
C TYR A 273 -9.43 -5.06 -7.35
N ALA A 274 -8.87 -6.17 -6.89
CA ALA A 274 -7.69 -6.79 -7.50
C ALA A 274 -7.50 -8.23 -7.03
N THR A 275 -6.64 -8.98 -7.73
CA THR A 275 -6.02 -10.18 -7.17
C THR A 275 -4.64 -9.81 -6.64
N LEU A 276 -4.28 -10.32 -5.46
CA LEU A 276 -2.95 -10.17 -4.87
C LEU A 276 -2.25 -11.52 -4.89
N THR A 277 -1.05 -11.56 -5.46
CA THR A 277 -0.08 -12.64 -5.26
C THR A 277 0.92 -12.18 -4.21
N TRP A 278 1.22 -13.07 -3.26
CA TRP A 278 2.22 -12.89 -2.23
C TRP A 278 3.27 -13.99 -2.36
N LEU A 279 4.53 -13.59 -2.31
CA LEU A 279 5.68 -14.46 -2.50
C LEU A 279 6.56 -14.35 -1.26
N SER A 280 6.84 -15.48 -0.61
CA SER A 280 7.69 -15.50 0.58
C SER A 280 8.68 -16.67 0.55
N LEU A 281 9.89 -16.41 1.05
CA LEU A 281 10.92 -17.42 1.22
C LEU A 281 10.77 -18.09 2.59
N ASP A 282 10.90 -19.42 2.61
CA ASP A 282 11.11 -20.13 3.87
C ASP A 282 12.56 -19.97 4.36
N SER A 283 12.80 -20.34 5.61
CA SER A 283 14.13 -20.24 6.23
C SER A 283 15.20 -21.02 5.45
N THR A 284 14.85 -22.23 4.98
CA THR A 284 15.76 -23.10 4.23
C THR A 284 16.23 -22.46 2.92
N SER A 285 15.30 -21.90 2.15
CA SER A 285 15.57 -21.26 0.86
C SER A 285 16.34 -19.95 1.06
N LEU A 286 15.98 -19.19 2.10
CA LEU A 286 16.71 -17.98 2.49
C LEU A 286 18.17 -18.26 2.87
N ASP A 287 18.42 -19.32 3.64
CA ASP A 287 19.77 -19.68 4.06
C ASP A 287 20.63 -20.13 2.88
N LYS A 288 20.05 -20.84 1.90
CA LYS A 288 20.75 -21.18 0.64
C LYS A 288 21.17 -19.93 -0.11
N LEU A 289 20.26 -18.98 -0.31
CA LEU A 289 20.53 -17.73 -1.02
C LEU A 289 21.59 -16.86 -0.33
N ARG A 290 21.63 -16.88 1.01
CA ARG A 290 22.66 -16.17 1.79
C ARG A 290 24.04 -16.80 1.63
N LYS A 291 24.12 -18.14 1.60
CA LYS A 291 25.40 -18.87 1.42
C LYS A 291 25.99 -18.63 0.05
N ASP A 292 25.20 -18.82 -1.01
CA ASP A 292 25.60 -18.59 -2.41
C ASP A 292 26.21 -17.19 -2.60
N ARG A 293 25.56 -16.15 -2.03
CA ARG A 293 26.10 -14.78 -2.08
C ARG A 293 27.34 -14.55 -1.23
N SER A 294 27.49 -15.23 -0.10
CA SER A 294 28.69 -15.10 0.73
C SER A 294 29.92 -15.72 0.07
N GLU A 295 29.73 -16.75 -0.76
CA GLU A 295 30.80 -17.38 -1.55
C GLU A 295 31.18 -16.48 -2.74
N TYR A 296 30.20 -15.86 -3.41
CA TYR A 296 30.44 -14.92 -4.50
C TYR A 296 31.20 -13.64 -4.10
N VAL A 297 31.05 -13.15 -2.87
CA VAL A 297 31.78 -11.95 -2.38
C VAL A 297 33.22 -12.27 -1.98
N ARG A 298 33.55 -13.56 -1.78
CA ARG A 298 34.89 -14.03 -1.41
C ARG A 298 35.74 -14.48 -2.60
N SER A 299 35.15 -14.64 -3.79
CA SER A 299 35.82 -14.95 -5.06
C SER A 299 36.13 -13.69 -5.86
#